data_AF-A0A8H3QT34-F1
#
_entry.id   AF-A0A8H3QT34-F1
#
_cell.length_a   1.000
_cell.length_b   1.000
_cell.length_c   1.000
_cell.angle_alpha   90.00
_cell.angle_beta   90.00
_cell.angle_gamma   90.00
#
_symmetry.space_group_name_H-M   'P 1'
#
loop_
_entity.id
_entity.type
_entity.pdbx_description
1 polymer ?
#
loop_
_entity_poly.entity_id
_entity_poly.type
_entity_poly.pdbx_seq_one_letter_code
_entity_poly.pdbx_strand_id
1 'polypeptide(L)'
;MNKRIFSLGTKSLVFISKSCVGNKFCSRNFILSVKNNQQKCYQPGFFKRQQKFLLKEPKAQKKEHKDLESFLSIKDQNLESYVYKGTLYEYETMSCLQKNFGITSKRVGGANDSGIDFRGRWKLPNGQLLNLVGQCKNKSSKCPPCSVRELEGVLGVESENTLGILSSKSGFSQKAIVRFKTSPYPLIIVSVINDGESYKSFMWNKSCEKFLNGFEITEKFFKNDACNESKPILLYNSEPFIPNDEEKHWDTENSKDKKKRVGELIGPERERRDIYCTALDILSDGLRRFPFI
;
A
#
# COMPACT_ATOMS: atom_id res chain seq x y z
N MET A 1 -44.81 28.55 47.95
CA MET A 1 -44.99 27.37 48.82
C MET A 1 -44.73 26.11 48.01
N ASN A 2 -43.90 25.23 48.57
CA ASN A 2 -43.64 23.82 48.25
C ASN A 2 -43.10 23.36 46.89
N LYS A 3 -41.84 22.93 46.97
CA LYS A 3 -41.09 22.00 46.10
C LYS A 3 -41.88 20.73 45.81
N ARG A 4 -41.75 20.20 44.58
CA ARG A 4 -41.47 18.77 44.34
C ARG A 4 -40.56 18.63 43.11
N ILE A 5 -39.32 18.24 43.37
CA ILE A 5 -38.40 17.67 42.40
C ILE A 5 -38.81 16.20 42.24
N PHE A 6 -39.13 15.79 41.02
CA PHE A 6 -39.07 14.38 40.61
C PHE A 6 -38.26 14.31 39.32
N SER A 7 -37.14 13.60 39.41
CA SER A 7 -36.25 13.26 38.32
C SER A 7 -36.76 12.04 37.56
N LEU A 8 -36.19 11.89 36.35
CA LEU A 8 -36.19 10.72 35.45
C LEU A 8 -37.42 10.54 34.58
N GLY A 9 -37.17 10.68 33.27
CA GLY A 9 -38.11 10.32 32.22
C GLY A 9 -37.87 11.17 30.97
N THR A 10 -36.96 10.73 30.11
CA THR A 10 -36.77 11.20 28.74
C THR A 10 -38.10 11.40 28.01
N LYS A 11 -38.61 12.62 27.88
CA LYS A 11 -39.64 12.98 26.89
C LYS A 11 -39.45 14.42 26.42
N SER A 12 -39.26 14.57 25.11
CA SER A 12 -39.22 15.84 24.39
C SER A 12 -40.36 16.77 24.80
N LEU A 13 -40.03 18.01 25.17
CA LEU A 13 -41.00 19.10 25.21
C LEU A 13 -41.20 19.62 23.79
N VAL A 14 -42.39 19.42 23.24
CA VAL A 14 -42.87 20.09 22.01
C VAL A 14 -43.77 21.23 22.45
N PHE A 15 -43.34 22.48 22.25
CA PHE A 15 -44.21 23.65 22.37
C PHE A 15 -44.81 23.95 20.99
N ILE A 16 -46.14 23.96 20.89
CA ILE A 16 -46.88 24.43 19.72
C ILE A 16 -47.55 25.76 20.12
N SER A 17 -47.04 26.88 19.63
CA SER A 17 -47.76 28.15 19.69
C SER A 17 -48.64 28.31 18.44
N LYS A 18 -49.94 28.43 18.63
CA LYS A 18 -50.92 28.78 17.60
C LYS A 18 -50.89 30.29 17.33
N SER A 19 -50.60 30.69 16.11
CA SER A 19 -51.12 31.92 15.53
C SER A 19 -51.09 31.82 14.00
N CYS A 20 -52.26 31.53 13.41
CA CYS A 20 -52.50 31.46 11.98
C CYS A 20 -53.00 32.81 11.46
N VAL A 21 -52.31 33.39 10.47
CA VAL A 21 -52.95 34.21 9.42
C VAL A 21 -52.20 33.93 8.12
N GLY A 22 -52.92 33.42 7.10
CA GLY A 22 -52.44 33.35 5.71
C GLY A 22 -51.99 31.96 5.24
N ASN A 23 -52.68 31.44 4.22
CA ASN A 23 -52.49 30.14 3.58
C ASN A 23 -51.03 29.81 3.21
N LYS A 24 -50.45 28.81 3.89
CA LYS A 24 -49.62 27.71 3.33
C LYS A 24 -49.05 26.88 4.49
N PHE A 25 -49.54 25.67 4.64
CA PHE A 25 -48.99 24.68 5.56
C PHE A 25 -47.58 24.27 5.08
N CYS A 26 -46.55 24.53 5.88
CA CYS A 26 -45.27 23.82 5.81
C CYS A 26 -44.71 23.71 7.22
N SER A 27 -44.87 22.54 7.82
CA SER A 27 -44.30 22.20 9.13
C SER A 27 -42.77 22.11 9.03
N ARG A 28 -42.09 23.26 9.17
CA ARG A 28 -40.65 23.31 9.42
C ARG A 28 -40.41 23.39 10.91
N ASN A 29 -40.03 22.26 11.51
CA ASN A 29 -39.50 22.21 12.86
C ASN A 29 -38.21 23.05 12.91
N PHE A 30 -38.26 24.20 13.56
CA PHE A 30 -37.06 24.96 13.93
C PHE A 30 -36.61 24.50 15.31
N ILE A 31 -35.35 24.03 15.42
CA ILE A 31 -34.69 23.82 16.71
C ILE A 31 -33.72 24.99 16.91
N LEU A 32 -34.04 25.86 17.86
CA LEU A 32 -33.15 26.92 18.33
C LEU A 32 -32.15 26.32 19.33
N SER A 33 -30.86 26.33 19.00
CA SER A 33 -29.79 26.08 19.96
C SER A 33 -29.29 27.43 20.47
N VAL A 34 -29.52 27.71 21.75
CA VAL A 34 -28.96 28.90 22.43
C VAL A 34 -27.63 28.50 23.06
N LYS A 35 -26.54 28.71 22.32
CA LYS A 35 -25.20 28.89 22.90
C LYS A 35 -24.49 30.03 22.18
N ASN A 36 -24.20 31.07 22.96
CA ASN A 36 -23.44 32.27 22.63
C ASN A 36 -24.02 33.16 21.50
N ASN A 37 -24.79 34.17 21.90
CA ASN A 37 -25.13 35.46 21.24
C ASN A 37 -24.65 35.76 19.80
N GLN A 38 -24.83 34.82 18.87
CA GLN A 38 -24.72 35.04 17.43
C GLN A 38 -25.83 34.24 16.75
N GLN A 39 -26.83 34.94 16.23
CA GLN A 39 -27.88 34.34 15.41
C GLN A 39 -27.26 33.87 14.07
N LYS A 40 -27.19 32.57 13.85
CA LYS A 40 -26.91 32.00 12.53
C LYS A 40 -28.08 31.11 12.11
N CYS A 41 -28.79 31.54 11.08
CA CYS A 41 -29.82 30.77 10.40
C CYS A 41 -29.15 29.77 9.46
N TYR A 42 -29.39 28.47 9.62
CA TYR A 42 -28.88 27.43 8.72
C TYR A 42 -30.02 26.85 7.87
N GLN A 43 -29.84 26.84 6.56
CA GLN A 43 -30.74 26.17 5.60
C GLN A 43 -30.59 24.63 5.73
N PRO A 44 -31.68 23.85 5.59
CA PRO A 44 -31.65 22.40 5.76
C PRO A 44 -31.08 21.73 4.50
N GLY A 45 -29.76 21.76 4.34
CA GLY A 45 -29.04 21.06 3.26
C GLY A 45 -27.69 20.47 3.67
N PHE A 46 -27.27 20.65 4.93
CA PHE A 46 -25.88 20.41 5.35
C PHE A 46 -25.76 19.63 6.67
N PHE A 47 -26.53 18.56 6.84
CA PHE A 47 -26.40 17.69 8.02
C PHE A 47 -26.56 16.20 7.67
N LYS A 48 -25.67 15.68 6.82
CA LYS A 48 -25.39 14.22 6.73
C LYS A 48 -23.92 13.86 7.03
N ARG A 49 -23.09 14.82 7.42
CA ARG A 49 -21.64 14.60 7.57
C ARG A 49 -21.12 14.53 9.02
N GLN A 50 -21.96 14.75 10.03
CA GLN A 50 -21.50 14.82 11.42
C GLN A 50 -22.04 13.76 12.38
N GLN A 51 -22.90 12.83 11.95
CA GLN A 51 -23.34 11.72 12.80
C GLN A 51 -22.49 10.43 12.66
N LYS A 52 -21.33 10.53 12.00
CA LYS A 52 -20.33 9.44 11.94
C LYS A 52 -19.16 9.63 12.91
N PHE A 53 -19.22 10.67 13.74
CA PHE A 53 -18.14 11.04 14.67
C PHE A 53 -18.34 10.56 16.12
N LEU A 54 -19.38 9.75 16.40
CA LEU A 54 -19.72 9.36 17.77
C LEU A 54 -20.11 7.88 17.96
N LEU A 55 -19.51 7.00 17.16
CA LEU A 55 -19.21 5.62 17.56
C LEU A 55 -17.82 5.30 17.00
N LYS A 56 -16.78 5.68 17.74
CA LYS A 56 -15.47 5.06 17.54
C LYS A 56 -15.62 3.64 18.05
N GLU A 57 -15.81 2.70 17.14
CA GLU A 57 -15.65 1.27 17.44
C GLU A 57 -14.34 1.09 18.21
N PRO A 58 -14.33 0.30 19.31
CA PRO A 58 -13.11 0.04 20.04
C PRO A 58 -12.07 -0.47 19.05
N LYS A 59 -10.90 0.18 19.00
CA LYS A 59 -9.78 -0.29 18.17
C LYS A 59 -9.46 -1.70 18.65
N ALA A 60 -9.87 -2.71 17.88
CA ALA A 60 -9.57 -4.10 18.17
C ALA A 60 -8.07 -4.21 18.44
N GLN A 61 -7.71 -4.74 19.62
CA GLN A 61 -6.32 -5.01 19.95
C GLN A 61 -5.75 -5.87 18.83
N LYS A 62 -4.71 -5.37 18.13
CA LYS A 62 -4.04 -6.13 17.07
C LYS A 62 -3.44 -7.36 17.72
N LYS A 63 -4.06 -8.52 17.51
CA LYS A 63 -3.43 -9.81 17.83
C LYS A 63 -2.23 -9.94 16.91
N GLU A 64 -1.02 -9.95 17.48
CA GLU A 64 0.21 -10.00 16.69
C GLU A 64 0.32 -11.37 16.00
N HIS A 65 0.52 -11.35 14.69
CA HIS A 65 0.81 -12.52 13.86
C HIS A 65 2.06 -12.24 13.02
N LYS A 66 2.87 -13.27 12.78
CA LYS A 66 4.17 -13.14 12.08
C LYS A 66 4.21 -13.93 10.78
N ASP A 67 3.40 -14.98 10.69
CA ASP A 67 3.30 -15.91 9.57
C ASP A 67 1.82 -16.30 9.35
N LEU A 68 1.57 -17.07 8.30
CA LEU A 68 0.21 -17.51 7.96
C LEU A 68 -0.40 -18.42 9.02
N GLU A 69 0.40 -19.31 9.62
CA GLU A 69 -0.06 -20.27 10.64
C GLU A 69 -0.49 -19.54 11.93
N SER A 70 0.33 -18.62 12.43
CA SER A 70 -0.01 -17.74 13.55
C SER A 70 -1.20 -16.84 13.23
N PHE A 71 -1.40 -16.41 11.98
CA PHE A 71 -2.57 -15.65 11.58
C PHE A 71 -3.86 -16.49 11.61
N LEU A 72 -3.83 -17.70 11.04
CA LEU A 72 -4.98 -18.62 10.97
C LEU A 72 -5.36 -19.21 12.34
N SER A 73 -4.40 -19.38 13.24
CA SER A 73 -4.64 -19.90 14.60
C SER A 73 -5.36 -18.92 15.54
N ILE A 74 -5.55 -17.66 15.13
CA ILE A 74 -6.23 -16.66 15.94
C ILE A 74 -7.73 -17.02 16.06
N LYS A 75 -8.16 -17.30 17.30
CA LYS A 75 -9.57 -17.53 17.62
C LYS A 75 -10.42 -16.25 17.44
N ASP A 76 -11.69 -16.45 17.10
CA ASP A 76 -12.73 -15.41 16.99
C ASP A 76 -12.47 -14.31 15.94
N GLN A 77 -11.79 -14.65 14.83
CA GLN A 77 -11.65 -13.71 13.72
C GLN A 77 -12.92 -13.63 12.87
N ASN A 78 -13.29 -12.42 12.47
CA ASN A 78 -14.34 -12.21 11.47
C ASN A 78 -13.78 -12.46 10.06
N LEU A 79 -14.02 -13.67 9.55
CA LEU A 79 -13.57 -14.14 8.23
C LEU A 79 -14.13 -13.30 7.06
N GLU A 80 -15.27 -12.64 7.29
CA GLU A 80 -15.90 -11.79 6.27
C GLU A 80 -15.34 -10.37 6.23
N SER A 81 -14.55 -9.98 7.23
CA SER A 81 -13.99 -8.64 7.30
C SER A 81 -12.96 -8.37 6.18
N TYR A 82 -12.95 -7.14 5.67
CA TYR A 82 -11.95 -6.70 4.69
C TYR A 82 -10.52 -6.80 5.22
N VAL A 83 -10.33 -6.63 6.53
CA VAL A 83 -9.02 -6.75 7.18
C VAL A 83 -8.55 -8.20 7.14
N TYR A 84 -9.41 -9.17 7.50
CA TYR A 84 -9.08 -10.58 7.41
C TYR A 84 -8.74 -10.98 5.97
N LYS A 85 -9.65 -10.70 5.02
CA LYS A 85 -9.47 -11.06 3.61
C LYS A 85 -8.24 -10.41 3.00
N GLY A 86 -7.94 -9.15 3.34
CA GLY A 86 -6.74 -8.44 2.89
C GLY A 86 -5.47 -9.11 3.44
N THR A 87 -5.42 -9.32 4.75
CA THR A 87 -4.26 -9.92 5.43
C THR A 87 -4.01 -11.35 4.95
N LEU A 88 -5.05 -12.14 4.74
CA LEU A 88 -4.94 -13.47 4.16
C LEU A 88 -4.32 -13.41 2.76
N TYR A 89 -4.81 -12.50 1.90
CA TYR A 89 -4.29 -12.35 0.54
C TYR A 89 -2.82 -11.89 0.50
N GLU A 90 -2.38 -11.10 1.47
CA GLU A 90 -0.96 -10.76 1.63
C GLU A 90 -0.11 -12.00 1.89
N TYR A 91 -0.54 -12.87 2.80
CA TYR A 91 0.15 -14.13 3.09
C TYR A 91 0.11 -15.12 1.92
N GLU A 92 -1.04 -15.27 1.27
CA GLU A 92 -1.18 -16.08 0.03
C GLU A 92 -0.20 -15.59 -1.05
N THR A 93 -0.09 -14.27 -1.21
CA THR A 93 0.85 -13.68 -2.17
C THR A 93 2.29 -14.01 -1.82
N MET A 94 2.70 -13.81 -0.57
CA MET A 94 4.06 -14.13 -0.13
C MET A 94 4.38 -15.62 -0.30
N SER A 95 3.43 -16.51 0.03
CA SER A 95 3.59 -17.96 -0.16
C SER A 95 3.74 -18.32 -1.64
N CYS A 96 2.92 -17.73 -2.51
CA CYS A 96 3.02 -17.92 -3.96
C CYS A 96 4.38 -17.47 -4.49
N LEU A 97 4.84 -16.30 -4.04
CA LEU A 97 6.13 -15.74 -4.45
C LEU A 97 7.30 -16.63 -4.03
N GLN A 98 7.27 -17.15 -2.81
CA GLN A 98 8.28 -18.08 -2.32
C GLN A 98 8.28 -19.39 -3.11
N LYS A 99 7.13 -20.06 -3.19
CA LYS A 99 7.00 -21.40 -3.80
C LYS A 99 7.32 -21.42 -5.30
N ASN A 100 6.96 -20.37 -6.03
CA ASN A 100 7.06 -20.37 -7.49
C ASN A 100 8.30 -19.61 -8.01
N PHE A 101 8.87 -18.72 -7.21
CA PHE A 101 9.96 -17.83 -7.65
C PHE A 101 11.16 -17.82 -6.71
N GLY A 102 11.11 -18.47 -5.55
CA GLY A 102 12.20 -18.44 -4.57
C GLY A 102 12.36 -17.08 -3.89
N ILE A 103 11.30 -16.28 -3.89
CA ILE A 103 11.32 -14.96 -3.27
C ILE A 103 11.07 -15.09 -1.77
N THR A 104 12.07 -14.76 -0.97
CA THR A 104 11.94 -14.73 0.49
C THR A 104 11.40 -13.37 0.90
N SER A 105 10.23 -13.35 1.52
CA SER A 105 9.53 -12.11 1.88
C SER A 105 9.03 -12.14 3.32
N LYS A 106 8.83 -10.94 3.88
CA LYS A 106 8.29 -10.69 5.21
C LYS A 106 7.22 -9.61 5.12
N ARG A 107 6.10 -9.86 5.78
CA ARG A 107 5.01 -8.89 5.93
C ARG A 107 5.48 -7.69 6.77
N VAL A 108 5.19 -6.48 6.31
CA VAL A 108 5.52 -5.21 7.00
C VAL A 108 4.26 -4.39 7.29
N GLY A 109 3.09 -4.81 6.78
CA GLY A 109 1.83 -4.07 6.86
C GLY A 109 1.44 -3.60 8.27
N GLY A 110 1.15 -2.30 8.40
CA GLY A 110 0.89 -1.60 9.67
C GLY A 110 0.45 -0.14 9.50
N ALA A 111 0.11 0.53 10.59
CA ALA A 111 -0.12 1.98 10.50
C ALA A 111 1.23 2.67 10.22
N ASN A 112 1.29 3.57 9.23
CA ASN A 112 2.47 4.30 8.75
C ASN A 112 3.46 3.51 7.86
N ASP A 113 3.03 2.44 7.20
CA ASP A 113 3.86 1.64 6.28
C ASP A 113 3.98 2.23 4.86
N SER A 114 3.46 3.44 4.62
CA SER A 114 3.41 4.11 3.31
C SER A 114 2.79 3.26 2.19
N GLY A 115 1.91 2.32 2.56
CA GLY A 115 1.23 1.43 1.62
C GLY A 115 2.06 0.24 1.16
N ILE A 116 3.11 -0.17 1.90
CA ILE A 116 3.91 -1.39 1.63
C ILE A 116 3.40 -2.54 2.49
N ASP A 117 2.91 -3.59 1.86
CA ASP A 117 2.38 -4.76 2.57
C ASP A 117 3.48 -5.76 2.94
N PHE A 118 4.49 -5.93 2.08
CA PHE A 118 5.63 -6.81 2.32
C PHE A 118 6.94 -6.28 1.73
N ARG A 119 8.05 -6.76 2.30
CA ARG A 119 9.41 -6.56 1.77
C ARG A 119 10.06 -7.93 1.57
N GLY A 120 10.99 -8.03 0.63
CA GLY A 120 11.64 -9.30 0.35
C GLY A 120 12.98 -9.16 -0.35
N ARG A 121 13.53 -10.33 -0.66
CA ARG A 121 14.76 -10.51 -1.40
C ARG A 121 14.55 -11.60 -2.45
N TRP A 122 15.19 -11.43 -3.60
CA TRP A 122 15.22 -12.44 -4.64
C TRP A 122 16.66 -12.75 -5.00
N LYS A 123 17.09 -13.95 -4.68
CA LYS A 123 18.40 -14.47 -5.09
C LYS A 123 18.22 -15.12 -6.46
N LEU A 124 18.80 -14.50 -7.48
CA LEU A 124 18.77 -15.01 -8.83
C LEU A 124 19.84 -16.09 -9.03
N PRO A 125 19.68 -17.01 -10.01
CA PRO A 125 20.65 -18.07 -10.26
C PRO A 125 22.05 -17.57 -10.64
N ASN A 126 22.16 -16.36 -11.18
CA ASN A 126 23.44 -15.70 -11.45
C ASN A 126 24.14 -15.15 -10.19
N GLY A 127 23.59 -15.41 -8.99
CA GLY A 127 24.13 -14.95 -7.71
C GLY A 127 23.70 -13.54 -7.31
N GLN A 128 23.01 -12.80 -8.18
CA GLN A 128 22.54 -11.46 -7.87
C GLN A 128 21.43 -11.49 -6.83
N LEU A 129 21.54 -10.61 -5.83
CA LEU A 129 20.53 -10.43 -4.79
C LEU A 129 19.78 -9.12 -5.00
N LEU A 130 18.48 -9.21 -5.29
CA LEU A 130 17.61 -8.07 -5.49
C LEU A 130 16.77 -7.80 -4.25
N ASN A 131 16.55 -6.51 -3.95
CA ASN A 131 15.58 -6.11 -2.95
C ASN A 131 14.19 -6.02 -3.57
N LEU A 132 13.17 -6.26 -2.76
CA LEU A 132 11.78 -6.21 -3.19
C LEU A 132 10.94 -5.44 -2.18
N VAL A 133 10.01 -4.64 -2.72
CA VAL A 133 8.88 -4.07 -1.97
C VAL A 133 7.59 -4.45 -2.68
N GLY A 134 6.53 -4.72 -1.92
CA GLY A 134 5.30 -5.25 -2.48
C GLY A 134 4.04 -4.66 -1.90
N GLN A 135 3.02 -4.58 -2.74
CA GLN A 135 1.65 -4.20 -2.37
C GLN A 135 0.66 -5.25 -2.88
N CYS A 136 -0.39 -5.48 -2.11
CA CYS A 136 -1.43 -6.47 -2.31
C CYS A 136 -2.79 -5.76 -2.36
N LYS A 137 -3.51 -5.92 -3.47
CA LYS A 137 -4.87 -5.37 -3.62
C LYS A 137 -5.87 -6.52 -3.70
N ASN A 138 -6.55 -6.79 -2.59
CA ASN A 138 -7.67 -7.73 -2.54
C ASN A 138 -9.00 -6.99 -2.76
N LYS A 139 -9.34 -6.73 -4.03
CA LYS A 139 -10.60 -6.12 -4.44
C LYS A 139 -11.30 -7.02 -5.44
N SER A 140 -12.63 -6.90 -5.53
CA SER A 140 -13.43 -7.58 -6.55
C SER A 140 -13.22 -6.96 -7.94
N SER A 141 -12.94 -5.66 -8.00
CA SER A 141 -12.69 -4.92 -9.24
C SER A 141 -11.22 -4.89 -9.60
N LYS A 142 -10.96 -4.91 -10.93
CA LYS A 142 -9.62 -4.85 -11.51
C LYS A 142 -8.78 -3.71 -10.93
N CYS A 143 -7.50 -4.00 -10.67
CA CYS A 143 -6.57 -3.02 -10.12
C CYS A 143 -6.39 -1.82 -11.07
N PRO A 144 -6.60 -0.58 -10.58
CA PRO A 144 -6.52 0.64 -11.38
C PRO A 144 -5.07 1.14 -11.57
N PRO A 145 -4.82 2.03 -12.55
CA PRO A 145 -3.50 2.62 -12.79
C PRO A 145 -3.00 3.48 -11.62
N CYS A 146 -3.86 3.95 -10.71
CA CYS A 146 -3.41 4.68 -9.52
C CYS A 146 -2.56 3.80 -8.59
N SER A 147 -2.85 2.50 -8.47
CA SER A 147 -2.06 1.58 -7.66
C SER A 147 -0.64 1.41 -8.20
N VAL A 148 -0.48 1.44 -9.54
CA VAL A 148 0.85 1.41 -10.17
C VAL A 148 1.63 2.67 -9.80
N ARG A 149 1.00 3.85 -9.91
CA ARG A 149 1.63 5.13 -9.53
C ARG A 149 1.96 5.24 -8.05
N GLU A 150 1.14 4.65 -7.19
CA GLU A 150 1.40 4.54 -5.75
C GLU A 150 2.69 3.75 -5.50
N LEU A 151 2.84 2.59 -6.14
CA LEU A 151 4.06 1.77 -6.03
C LEU A 151 5.29 2.43 -6.67
N GLU A 152 5.14 3.16 -7.77
CA GLU A 152 6.21 3.98 -8.34
C GLU A 152 6.73 5.02 -7.34
N GLY A 153 5.81 5.68 -6.62
CA GLY A 153 6.15 6.63 -5.56
C GLY A 153 6.96 5.99 -4.43
N VAL A 154 6.63 4.74 -4.06
CA VAL A 154 7.42 3.96 -3.10
C VAL A 154 8.83 3.69 -3.65
N LEU A 155 8.95 3.19 -4.87
CA LEU A 155 10.25 2.87 -5.46
C LEU A 155 11.14 4.11 -5.65
N GLY A 156 10.56 5.30 -5.78
CA GLY A 156 11.30 6.56 -5.87
C GLY A 156 12.14 6.90 -4.63
N VAL A 157 11.87 6.28 -3.47
CA VAL A 157 12.62 6.48 -2.22
C VAL A 157 13.35 5.23 -1.73
N GLU A 158 13.23 4.10 -2.44
CA GLU A 158 13.94 2.88 -2.10
C GLU A 158 15.38 2.89 -2.62
N SER A 159 16.22 1.98 -2.10
CA SER A 159 17.59 1.83 -2.59
C SER A 159 17.61 1.40 -4.06
N GLU A 160 18.71 1.69 -4.73
CA GLU A 160 19.01 1.10 -6.05
C GLU A 160 18.85 -0.43 -6.01
N ASN A 161 18.48 -1.02 -7.15
CA ASN A 161 18.22 -2.46 -7.32
C ASN A 161 17.04 -3.03 -6.51
N THR A 162 16.03 -2.19 -6.24
CA THR A 162 14.75 -2.63 -5.64
C THR A 162 13.71 -2.80 -6.73
N LEU A 163 13.08 -3.98 -6.83
CA LEU A 163 11.90 -4.19 -7.68
C LEU A 163 10.61 -3.96 -6.89
N GLY A 164 9.59 -3.43 -7.56
CA GLY A 164 8.25 -3.31 -6.99
C GLY A 164 7.35 -4.43 -7.47
N ILE A 165 6.67 -5.12 -6.55
CA ILE A 165 5.68 -6.15 -6.86
C ILE A 165 4.28 -5.61 -6.52
N LEU A 166 3.39 -5.59 -7.51
CA LEU A 166 1.97 -5.31 -7.27
C LEU A 166 1.16 -6.59 -7.49
N SER A 167 0.55 -7.10 -6.42
CA SER A 167 -0.31 -8.27 -6.43
C SER A 167 -1.79 -7.85 -6.44
N SER A 168 -2.62 -8.49 -7.27
CA SER A 168 -4.06 -8.18 -7.33
C SER A 168 -4.92 -9.42 -7.55
N LYS A 169 -5.85 -9.70 -6.62
CA LYS A 169 -6.69 -10.92 -6.67
C LYS A 169 -7.56 -10.96 -7.92
N SER A 170 -8.19 -9.84 -8.27
CA SER A 170 -8.99 -9.70 -9.48
C SER A 170 -8.17 -9.50 -10.76
N GLY A 171 -6.84 -9.34 -10.68
CA GLY A 171 -5.98 -8.89 -11.78
C GLY A 171 -6.12 -7.40 -12.13
N PHE A 172 -5.58 -6.98 -13.28
CA PHE A 172 -5.31 -5.58 -13.62
C PHE A 172 -6.21 -5.02 -14.73
N SER A 173 -6.52 -3.73 -14.67
CA SER A 173 -7.22 -3.03 -15.75
C SER A 173 -6.29 -2.77 -16.95
N GLN A 174 -6.84 -2.61 -18.15
CA GLN A 174 -6.02 -2.31 -19.34
C GLN A 174 -5.19 -1.03 -19.16
N LYS A 175 -5.78 0.01 -18.54
CA LYS A 175 -5.07 1.26 -18.22
C LYS A 175 -3.93 1.04 -17.22
N ALA A 176 -4.08 0.13 -16.26
CA ALA A 176 -3.01 -0.24 -15.34
C ALA A 176 -1.88 -0.98 -16.05
N ILE A 177 -2.19 -1.92 -16.94
CA ILE A 177 -1.20 -2.65 -17.74
C ILE A 177 -0.40 -1.68 -18.64
N VAL A 178 -1.08 -0.72 -19.28
CA VAL A 178 -0.41 0.32 -20.10
C VAL A 178 0.54 1.17 -19.24
N ARG A 179 0.11 1.61 -18.05
CA ARG A 179 0.98 2.37 -17.15
C ARG A 179 2.17 1.53 -16.66
N PHE A 180 1.93 0.29 -16.27
CA PHE A 180 2.95 -0.66 -15.84
C PHE A 180 4.04 -0.85 -16.91
N LYS A 181 3.65 -1.11 -18.16
CA LYS A 181 4.58 -1.31 -19.29
C LYS A 181 5.41 -0.06 -19.59
N THR A 182 4.87 1.12 -19.37
CA THR A 182 5.53 2.42 -19.64
C THR A 182 6.26 3.00 -18.42
N SER A 183 6.25 2.31 -17.28
CA SER A 183 6.90 2.80 -16.07
C SER A 183 8.42 2.75 -16.18
N PRO A 184 9.14 3.83 -15.79
CA PRO A 184 10.60 3.81 -15.72
C PRO A 184 11.12 3.00 -14.52
N TYR A 185 10.24 2.60 -13.60
CA TYR A 185 10.59 1.80 -12.44
C TYR A 185 10.52 0.30 -12.75
N PRO A 186 11.39 -0.52 -12.15
CA PRO A 186 11.36 -1.97 -12.32
C PRO A 186 10.16 -2.56 -11.56
N LEU A 187 9.11 -2.89 -12.31
CA LEU A 187 7.86 -3.39 -11.76
C LEU A 187 7.57 -4.83 -12.19
N ILE A 188 6.93 -5.56 -11.29
CA ILE A 188 6.32 -6.86 -11.51
C ILE A 188 4.85 -6.76 -11.11
N ILE A 189 3.97 -7.36 -11.91
CA ILE A 189 2.56 -7.55 -11.56
C ILE A 189 2.25 -9.04 -11.46
N VAL A 190 1.48 -9.43 -10.44
CA VAL A 190 1.11 -10.82 -10.20
C VAL A 190 -0.37 -10.93 -9.82
N SER A 191 -1.03 -11.98 -10.30
CA SER A 191 -2.38 -12.35 -9.86
C SER A 191 -2.34 -13.76 -9.29
N VAL A 192 -2.46 -13.86 -7.97
CA VAL A 192 -2.37 -15.13 -7.22
C VAL A 192 -3.74 -15.81 -7.17
N ILE A 193 -3.74 -17.14 -7.28
CA ILE A 193 -4.92 -18.01 -7.26
C ILE A 193 -4.67 -19.22 -6.36
N ASN A 194 -5.72 -20.02 -6.10
CA ASN A 194 -5.67 -21.24 -5.29
C ASN A 194 -4.97 -20.99 -3.94
N ASP A 195 -5.41 -19.96 -3.23
CA ASP A 195 -4.96 -19.63 -1.87
C ASP A 195 -3.42 -19.55 -1.72
N GLY A 196 -2.73 -19.05 -2.76
CA GLY A 196 -1.28 -18.86 -2.75
C GLY A 196 -0.47 -20.02 -3.32
N GLU A 197 -1.10 -21.08 -3.83
CA GLU A 197 -0.38 -22.19 -4.44
C GLU A 197 0.13 -21.87 -5.84
N SER A 198 -0.63 -21.09 -6.61
CA SER A 198 -0.28 -20.77 -7.99
C SER A 198 -0.68 -19.35 -8.38
N TYR A 199 -0.30 -18.97 -9.60
CA TYR A 199 -0.55 -17.65 -10.14
C TYR A 199 -1.19 -17.76 -11.52
N LYS A 200 -2.18 -16.90 -11.76
CA LYS A 200 -2.87 -16.76 -13.05
C LYS A 200 -2.07 -15.91 -14.03
N SER A 201 -1.35 -14.91 -13.53
CA SER A 201 -0.53 -14.03 -14.35
C SER A 201 0.69 -13.59 -13.55
N PHE A 202 1.85 -13.62 -14.18
CA PHE A 202 3.09 -13.00 -13.69
C PHE A 202 3.70 -12.26 -14.87
N MET A 203 4.08 -11.00 -14.70
CA MET A 203 4.67 -10.19 -15.77
C MET A 203 5.63 -9.18 -15.16
N TRP A 204 6.72 -8.88 -15.87
CA TRP A 204 7.60 -7.74 -15.58
C TRP A 204 7.59 -6.74 -16.73
N ASN A 205 7.99 -5.50 -16.46
CA ASN A 205 8.10 -4.46 -17.48
C ASN A 205 9.54 -4.32 -18.00
N LYS A 206 9.73 -3.48 -19.03
CA LYS A 206 11.03 -3.27 -19.68
C LYS A 206 12.14 -2.87 -18.68
N SER A 207 11.79 -2.08 -17.67
CA SER A 207 12.74 -1.61 -16.65
C SER A 207 13.28 -2.75 -15.76
N CYS A 208 12.59 -3.89 -15.69
CA CYS A 208 13.05 -5.10 -14.99
C CYS A 208 14.02 -5.95 -15.83
N GLU A 209 14.04 -5.84 -17.15
CA GLU A 209 14.83 -6.73 -18.04
C GLU A 209 16.32 -6.67 -17.71
N LYS A 210 16.84 -5.51 -17.29
CA LYS A 210 18.24 -5.34 -16.86
C LYS A 210 18.62 -6.17 -15.64
N PHE A 211 17.64 -6.59 -14.84
CA PHE A 211 17.84 -7.40 -13.63
C PHE A 211 17.53 -8.88 -13.89
N LEU A 212 16.55 -9.16 -14.73
CA LEU A 212 16.01 -10.50 -14.96
C LEU A 212 16.56 -11.13 -16.24
N ASN A 213 17.81 -10.85 -16.60
CA ASN A 213 18.43 -11.44 -17.78
C ASN A 213 18.46 -12.98 -17.66
N GLY A 214 18.11 -13.66 -18.74
CA GLY A 214 17.95 -15.12 -18.79
C GLY A 214 16.59 -15.64 -18.31
N PHE A 215 15.75 -14.81 -17.68
CA PHE A 215 14.39 -15.21 -17.33
C PHE A 215 13.40 -14.97 -18.48
N GLU A 216 12.51 -15.92 -18.69
CA GLU A 216 11.44 -15.84 -19.69
C GLU A 216 10.13 -16.38 -19.11
N ILE A 217 9.00 -15.79 -19.51
CA ILE A 217 7.68 -16.31 -19.15
C ILE A 217 7.05 -16.92 -20.39
N THR A 218 6.66 -18.18 -20.28
CA THR A 218 5.95 -18.91 -21.35
C THR A 218 4.64 -19.50 -20.83
N GLU A 219 3.71 -19.79 -21.73
CA GLU A 219 2.48 -20.49 -21.39
C GLU A 219 2.64 -21.98 -21.72
N LYS A 220 2.49 -22.84 -20.70
CA LYS A 220 2.39 -24.28 -20.90
C LYS A 220 0.93 -24.66 -21.01
N PHE A 221 0.58 -25.30 -22.12
CA PHE A 221 -0.76 -25.83 -22.37
C PHE A 221 -0.85 -27.26 -21.83
N PHE A 222 -1.85 -27.50 -20.98
CA PHE A 222 -2.25 -28.83 -20.56
C PHE A 222 -3.48 -29.23 -21.37
N LYS A 223 -3.39 -30.36 -22.08
CA LYS A 223 -4.55 -30.97 -22.74
C LYS A 223 -5.23 -31.87 -21.72
N ASN A 224 -6.38 -31.44 -21.22
CA ASN A 224 -7.31 -32.31 -20.50
C ASN A 224 -8.59 -32.45 -21.33
N ASP A 225 -9.27 -33.59 -21.23
CA ASP A 225 -10.42 -33.98 -22.06
C ASP A 225 -11.65 -33.04 -21.98
N ALA A 226 -11.63 -32.04 -21.08
CA ALA A 226 -12.75 -31.11 -20.85
C ALA A 226 -12.42 -29.62 -21.12
N CYS A 227 -11.15 -29.20 -21.16
CA CYS A 227 -10.75 -27.82 -21.52
C CYS A 227 -9.23 -27.68 -21.70
N ASN A 228 -8.83 -26.75 -22.56
CA ASN A 228 -7.42 -26.33 -22.67
C ASN A 228 -7.11 -25.37 -21.51
N GLU A 229 -6.34 -25.83 -20.54
CA GLU A 229 -5.82 -24.97 -19.47
C GLU A 229 -4.39 -24.54 -19.83
N SER A 230 -4.12 -23.23 -19.82
CA SER A 230 -2.76 -22.69 -19.92
C SER A 230 -2.30 -22.16 -18.58
N LYS A 231 -1.07 -22.54 -18.19
CA LYS A 231 -0.43 -22.04 -16.96
C LYS A 231 0.86 -21.29 -17.34
N PRO A 232 1.09 -20.08 -16.80
CA PRO A 232 2.37 -19.43 -16.96
C PRO A 232 3.47 -20.22 -16.25
N ILE A 233 4.62 -20.36 -16.92
CA ILE A 233 5.83 -20.99 -16.40
C ILE A 233 6.98 -20.01 -16.55
N LEU A 234 7.78 -19.91 -15.50
CA LEU A 234 9.03 -19.17 -15.52
C LEU A 234 10.15 -20.10 -15.99
N LEU A 235 10.89 -19.66 -17.00
CA LEU A 235 12.10 -20.31 -17.48
C LEU A 235 13.32 -19.48 -17.06
N TYR A 236 14.44 -20.15 -16.85
CA TYR A 236 15.76 -19.54 -16.72
C TYR A 236 16.71 -20.22 -17.69
N ASN A 237 17.29 -19.47 -18.63
CA ASN A 237 18.11 -19.98 -19.73
C ASN A 237 17.41 -21.11 -20.50
N SER A 238 16.14 -20.89 -20.87
CA SER A 238 15.26 -21.82 -21.59
C SER A 238 14.85 -23.10 -20.85
N GLU A 239 15.29 -23.29 -19.61
CA GLU A 239 14.89 -24.43 -18.76
C GLU A 239 13.87 -24.00 -17.69
N PRO A 240 12.95 -24.88 -17.27
CA PRO A 240 12.01 -24.57 -16.18
C PRO A 240 12.75 -24.12 -14.91
N PHE A 241 12.41 -22.92 -14.43
CA PHE A 241 12.99 -22.41 -13.21
C PHE A 241 12.37 -23.13 -12.00
N ILE A 242 13.22 -23.79 -11.21
CA ILE A 242 12.85 -24.45 -9.97
C ILE A 242 13.51 -23.68 -8.83
N PRO A 243 12.74 -23.04 -7.92
CA PRO A 243 13.29 -22.39 -6.74
C PRO A 243 14.06 -23.36 -5.85
N ASN A 244 15.22 -22.94 -5.35
CA ASN A 244 15.93 -23.70 -4.32
C ASN A 244 15.23 -23.53 -2.97
N ASP A 245 14.78 -24.65 -2.38
CA ASP A 245 14.04 -24.67 -1.11
C ASP A 245 14.89 -24.40 0.14
N GLU A 246 16.20 -24.17 0.02
CA GLU A 246 17.12 -24.13 1.17
C GLU A 246 17.12 -22.79 1.93
N GLU A 247 16.73 -21.66 1.32
CA GLU A 247 16.73 -20.33 1.95
C GLU A 247 15.32 -19.93 2.47
N LYS A 248 14.76 -20.73 3.38
CA LYS A 248 13.43 -20.45 3.97
C LYS A 248 13.39 -19.31 4.99
N HIS A 249 14.54 -18.80 5.43
CA HIS A 249 14.59 -17.84 6.54
C HIS A 249 15.07 -16.44 6.12
N TRP A 250 14.30 -15.42 6.48
CA TRP A 250 14.74 -14.03 6.38
C TRP A 250 15.70 -13.73 7.53
N ASP A 251 17.01 -13.83 7.28
CA ASP A 251 18.00 -13.42 8.28
C ASP A 251 17.85 -11.94 8.60
N THR A 252 17.59 -11.65 9.87
CA THR A 252 17.23 -10.32 10.36
C THR A 252 18.46 -9.42 10.60
N GLU A 253 19.67 -9.94 10.37
CA GLU A 253 20.89 -9.32 10.89
C GLU A 253 21.51 -8.26 9.98
N ASN A 254 21.26 -8.30 8.66
CA ASN A 254 21.95 -7.39 7.73
C ASN A 254 21.36 -5.96 7.60
N SER A 255 20.31 -5.62 8.35
CA SER A 255 19.75 -4.25 8.35
C SER A 255 20.30 -3.37 9.48
N LYS A 256 20.79 -3.96 10.57
CA LYS A 256 21.32 -3.19 11.72
C LYS A 256 22.74 -2.66 11.49
N ASP A 257 23.55 -3.33 10.66
CA ASP A 257 24.95 -2.95 10.44
C ASP A 257 25.17 -1.78 9.46
N LYS A 258 24.17 -1.43 8.64
CA LYS A 258 24.27 -0.25 7.76
C LYS A 258 23.98 1.07 8.48
N LYS A 259 23.27 1.06 9.62
CA LYS A 259 23.10 2.25 10.47
C LYS A 259 24.31 2.55 11.34
N LYS A 260 25.18 1.57 11.62
CA LYS A 260 26.38 1.77 12.44
C LYS A 260 27.53 2.44 11.67
N ARG A 261 27.74 2.12 10.38
CA ARG A 261 28.83 2.71 9.58
C ARG A 261 28.63 4.17 9.14
N VAL A 262 27.41 4.69 9.22
CA VAL A 262 27.14 6.12 8.94
C VAL A 262 27.31 6.97 10.21
N GLY A 263 27.27 6.36 11.40
CA GLY A 263 27.43 7.04 12.68
C GLY A 263 28.87 7.21 13.17
N GLU A 264 29.86 6.59 12.50
CA GLU A 264 31.26 6.54 12.98
C GLU A 264 32.24 7.43 12.19
N LEU A 265 31.73 8.24 11.25
CA LEU A 265 32.52 9.26 10.52
C LEU A 265 32.18 10.70 10.90
N ILE A 266 31.44 10.91 12.00
CA ILE A 266 31.15 12.25 12.52
C ILE A 266 31.93 12.44 13.82
N GLY A 267 33.20 12.84 13.67
CA GLY A 267 34.00 13.42 14.74
C GLY A 267 33.42 14.77 15.21
N PRO A 268 33.86 15.28 16.38
CA PRO A 268 33.15 16.30 17.13
C PRO A 268 33.05 17.63 16.40
N GLU A 269 31.86 18.20 16.53
CA GLU A 269 31.38 19.46 15.98
C GLU A 269 32.12 20.66 16.60
N ARG A 270 33.25 21.06 16.01
CA ARG A 270 33.91 22.35 16.29
C ARG A 270 34.89 22.77 15.18
N GLU A 271 34.41 22.87 13.95
CA GLU A 271 35.01 23.66 12.85
C GLU A 271 34.15 23.47 11.59
N ARG A 272 33.00 24.16 11.53
CA ARG A 272 32.18 24.18 10.31
C ARG A 272 31.42 25.49 10.14
N ARG A 273 32.12 26.59 10.32
CA ARG A 273 31.89 27.86 9.61
C ARG A 273 33.24 28.15 8.96
N ASP A 274 33.32 28.05 7.63
CA ASP A 274 34.34 28.67 6.75
C ASP A 274 34.48 28.00 5.36
N ILE A 275 33.73 26.92 5.04
CA ILE A 275 33.90 26.21 3.74
C ILE A 275 32.79 26.52 2.70
N TYR A 276 31.82 27.40 3.01
CA TYR A 276 30.78 27.80 2.04
C TYR A 276 30.98 29.19 1.40
N CYS A 277 32.17 29.79 1.53
CA CYS A 277 32.47 31.11 0.94
C CYS A 277 33.54 31.12 -0.16
N THR A 278 34.00 29.99 -0.70
CA THR A 278 35.07 29.98 -1.73
C THR A 278 34.76 29.17 -2.99
N ALA A 279 33.50 28.78 -3.23
CA ALA A 279 33.11 28.03 -4.43
C ALA A 279 32.22 28.81 -5.42
N LEU A 280 32.00 30.11 -5.19
CA LEU A 280 31.23 30.99 -6.09
C LEU A 280 32.06 31.98 -6.91
N ASP A 281 33.39 31.96 -6.79
CA ASP A 281 34.29 32.90 -7.51
C ASP A 281 35.07 32.26 -8.69
N ILE A 282 34.80 31.00 -9.07
CA ILE A 282 35.57 30.31 -10.15
C ILE A 282 34.75 30.12 -11.45
N LEU A 283 33.53 30.68 -11.53
CA LEU A 283 32.66 30.53 -12.71
C LEU A 283 32.25 31.88 -13.36
N SER A 284 33.11 32.92 -13.31
CA SER A 284 32.84 34.18 -14.03
C SER A 284 33.92 34.71 -14.98
N ASP A 285 35.10 34.07 -15.11
CA ASP A 285 36.22 34.63 -15.92
C ASP A 285 36.55 33.88 -17.23
N GLY A 286 35.60 33.15 -17.81
CA GLY A 286 35.83 32.29 -18.98
C GLY A 286 35.41 32.79 -20.36
N LEU A 287 34.93 34.03 -20.52
CA LEU A 287 34.41 34.53 -21.81
C LEU A 287 34.82 35.97 -22.07
N ARG A 288 36.01 36.16 -22.67
CA ARG A 288 36.32 37.28 -23.59
C ARG A 288 37.72 37.14 -24.19
N ARG A 289 37.80 36.80 -25.48
CA ARG A 289 38.67 37.41 -26.52
C ARG A 289 38.67 36.56 -27.80
N PHE A 290 37.84 36.96 -28.77
CA PHE A 290 38.13 36.78 -30.20
C PHE A 290 38.81 38.07 -30.70
N PRO A 291 39.90 38.01 -31.48
CA PRO A 291 40.37 39.16 -32.25
C PRO A 291 39.75 39.17 -33.66
N PHE A 292 39.52 40.39 -34.14
CA PHE A 292 39.17 40.78 -35.50
C PHE A 292 40.08 40.18 -36.56
N ILE A 293 39.50 39.65 -37.65
CA ILE A 293 39.56 40.24 -39.02
C ILE A 293 38.17 40.02 -39.64
#